data_AF-A0A3R7BV01-F1
#
_entry.id   AF-A0A3R7BV01-F1
#
_cell.length_a   1.000
_cell.length_b   1.000
_cell.length_c   1.000
_cell.angle_alpha   90.00
_cell.angle_beta   90.00
_cell.angle_gamma   90.00
#
_symmetry.space_group_name_H-M   'P 1'
#
loop_
_entity.id
_entity.type
_entity.pdbx_description
1 polymer ?
#
loop_
_entity_poly.entity_id
_entity_poly.type
_entity_poly.pdbx_seq_one_letter_code
_entity_poly.pdbx_strand_id
1 'polypeptide(L)'
;MLRDECKLLIVLPLHAMCFSPAFLFTPRPTSTLALLVYVAALATSAVFSASSVCRARCRQLHICILSWLYSSLHGATIVLALFSIRHFLYPFVSTTSFQDNCRLSKSLQTNAAGLSCPDLQAYAATSLVLLTASVALSAFVLVLGHRISKKQSIEYRRVKKEIERHQHNNTTPSSTSSSDESMLIQQHA
;
A
#
# COMPACT_ATOMS: atom_id res chain seq x y z
N MET A 1 -2.06 -20.29 8.20
CA MET A 1 -1.39 -18.96 8.05
C MET A 1 -2.17 -18.13 7.05
N LEU A 2 -2.58 -16.89 7.38
CA LEU A 2 -3.21 -15.98 6.40
C LEU A 2 -2.23 -15.61 5.27
N ARG A 3 -2.75 -15.47 4.04
CA ARG A 3 -2.02 -14.89 2.90
C ARG A 3 -1.65 -13.44 3.21
N ASP A 4 -0.50 -12.98 2.70
CA ASP A 4 -0.01 -11.63 2.99
C ASP A 4 -0.94 -10.56 2.39
N GLU A 5 -1.62 -10.88 1.30
CA GLU A 5 -2.66 -10.07 0.65
C GLU A 5 -3.87 -9.84 1.57
N CYS A 6 -4.29 -10.87 2.31
CA CYS A 6 -5.38 -10.74 3.28
C CYS A 6 -4.93 -9.99 4.54
N LYS A 7 -3.69 -10.21 5.01
CA LYS A 7 -3.12 -9.45 6.13
C LYS A 7 -3.06 -7.96 5.80
N LEU A 8 -2.70 -7.63 4.55
CA LEU A 8 -2.68 -6.24 4.08
C LEU A 8 -4.07 -5.61 4.26
N LEU A 9 -5.13 -6.25 3.76
CA LEU A 9 -6.51 -5.75 3.89
C LEU A 9 -6.96 -5.58 5.36
N ILE A 10 -6.55 -6.48 6.26
CA ILE A 10 -6.90 -6.41 7.68
C ILE A 10 -6.16 -5.26 8.39
N VAL A 11 -4.94 -4.93 7.96
CA VAL A 11 -4.14 -3.87 8.58
C VAL A 11 -4.57 -2.47 8.13
N LEU A 12 -5.18 -2.31 6.96
CA LEU A 12 -5.58 -0.98 6.44
C LEU A 12 -6.55 -0.22 7.38
N PRO A 13 -7.61 -0.83 7.94
CA PRO A 13 -8.49 -0.15 8.90
C PRO A 13 -7.75 0.26 10.17
N LEU A 14 -6.90 -0.61 10.71
CA LEU A 14 -6.10 -0.30 11.90
C LEU A 14 -5.14 0.87 11.61
N HIS A 15 -4.53 0.88 10.43
CA HIS A 15 -3.66 1.95 9.99
C HIS A 15 -4.42 3.28 9.86
N ALA A 16 -5.67 3.25 9.40
CA ALA A 16 -6.51 4.45 9.27
C ALA A 16 -6.82 5.07 10.63
N MET A 17 -7.16 4.23 11.61
CA MET A 17 -7.39 4.66 13.00
C MET A 17 -6.13 5.31 13.58
N CYS A 18 -4.97 4.67 13.41
CA CYS A 18 -3.70 5.17 13.93
C CYS A 18 -3.19 6.44 13.22
N PHE A 19 -3.47 6.61 11.92
CA PHE A 19 -3.05 7.78 11.15
C PHE A 19 -3.99 8.98 11.32
N SER A 20 -5.23 8.74 11.77
CA SER A 20 -6.26 9.80 11.92
C SER A 20 -5.83 11.06 12.68
N PRO A 21 -4.98 11.00 13.73
CA PRO A 21 -4.55 12.23 14.42
C PRO A 21 -3.72 13.16 13.53
N ALA A 22 -3.06 12.65 12.47
CA ALA A 22 -2.32 13.49 11.53
C ALA A 22 -3.20 14.57 10.89
N PHE A 23 -4.50 14.32 10.73
CA PHE A 23 -5.45 15.28 10.16
C PHE A 23 -5.85 16.39 11.14
N LEU A 24 -5.86 16.08 12.44
CA LEU A 24 -6.26 17.02 13.48
C LEU A 24 -5.16 18.05 13.76
N PHE A 25 -3.91 17.58 13.86
CA PHE A 25 -2.80 18.40 14.35
C PHE A 25 -1.99 19.11 13.26
N THR A 26 -2.20 18.80 11.98
CA THR A 26 -1.49 19.46 10.88
C THR A 26 -2.30 20.59 10.25
N PRO A 27 -1.66 21.68 9.77
CA PRO A 27 -2.35 22.75 9.04
C PRO A 27 -3.19 22.25 7.86
N ARG A 28 -4.30 22.94 7.52
CA ARG A 28 -5.22 22.55 6.42
C ARG A 28 -4.57 22.16 5.07
N PRO A 29 -3.59 22.91 4.53
CA PRO A 29 -2.96 22.49 3.26
C PRO A 29 -2.21 21.17 3.42
N THR A 30 -1.53 20.96 4.56
CA THR A 30 -0.82 19.72 4.87
C THR A 30 -1.74 18.56 5.23
N SER A 31 -2.86 18.81 5.93
CA SER A 31 -3.82 17.76 6.30
C SER A 31 -4.58 17.25 5.07
N THR A 32 -4.92 18.13 4.13
CA THR A 32 -5.55 17.78 2.86
C THR A 32 -4.60 16.95 2.00
N LEU A 33 -3.34 17.36 1.87
CA LEU A 33 -2.31 16.60 1.18
C LEU A 33 -2.10 15.22 1.83
N ALA A 34 -2.04 15.17 3.17
CA ALA A 34 -1.88 13.92 3.90
C ALA A 34 -3.04 12.96 3.65
N LEU A 35 -4.28 13.48 3.59
CA LEU A 35 -5.46 12.67 3.27
C LEU A 35 -5.39 12.12 1.85
N LEU A 36 -5.02 12.94 0.87
CA LEU A 36 -4.89 12.52 -0.52
C LEU A 36 -3.82 11.43 -0.69
N VAL A 37 -2.64 11.62 -0.08
CA VAL A 37 -1.56 10.62 -0.08
C VAL A 37 -2.03 9.33 0.57
N TYR A 38 -2.72 9.42 1.72
CA TYR A 38 -3.25 8.27 2.43
C TYR A 38 -4.29 7.50 1.61
N VAL A 39 -5.27 8.20 1.01
CA VAL A 39 -6.28 7.59 0.13
C VAL A 39 -5.63 6.92 -1.08
N ALA A 40 -4.63 7.55 -1.69
CA ALA A 40 -3.87 6.93 -2.77
C ALA A 40 -3.11 5.68 -2.29
N ALA A 41 -2.53 5.70 -1.09
CA ALA A 41 -1.87 4.54 -0.49
C ALA A 41 -2.86 3.39 -0.24
N LEU A 42 -4.08 3.69 0.23
CA LEU A 42 -5.14 2.69 0.39
C LEU A 42 -5.57 2.09 -0.95
N ALA A 43 -5.82 2.94 -1.95
CA ALA A 43 -6.24 2.50 -3.28
C ALA A 43 -5.18 1.59 -3.92
N THR A 44 -3.91 1.99 -3.87
CA THR A 44 -2.81 1.16 -4.37
C THR A 44 -2.68 -0.15 -3.61
N SER A 45 -2.89 -0.16 -2.29
CA SER A 45 -2.89 -1.39 -1.46
C SER A 45 -4.02 -2.35 -1.86
N ALA A 46 -5.21 -1.84 -2.12
CA ALA A 46 -6.35 -2.63 -2.58
C ALA A 46 -6.08 -3.26 -3.95
N VAL A 47 -5.56 -2.48 -4.90
CA VAL A 47 -5.15 -2.97 -6.23
C VAL A 47 -4.01 -4.00 -6.10
N PHE A 48 -3.06 -3.80 -5.18
CA PHE A 48 -1.95 -4.72 -4.93
C PHE A 48 -2.41 -6.07 -4.36
N SER A 49 -3.43 -6.05 -3.50
CA SER A 49 -4.06 -7.27 -2.98
C SER A 49 -4.82 -8.01 -4.09
N ALA A 50 -5.59 -7.29 -4.90
CA ALA A 50 -6.39 -7.85 -6.00
C ALA A 50 -5.57 -8.33 -7.21
N SER A 51 -4.39 -7.77 -7.45
CA SER A 51 -3.54 -8.15 -8.59
C SER A 51 -2.99 -9.58 -8.51
N SER A 52 -3.05 -10.20 -7.32
CA SER A 52 -2.78 -11.63 -7.16
C SER A 52 -3.85 -12.54 -7.80
N VAL A 53 -5.05 -12.00 -8.06
CA VAL A 53 -6.23 -12.72 -8.60
C VAL A 53 -6.38 -12.51 -10.12
N CYS A 54 -5.99 -11.36 -10.65
CA CYS A 54 -6.14 -11.05 -12.08
C CYS A 54 -5.10 -11.76 -12.97
N ARG A 55 -5.55 -12.61 -13.90
CA ARG A 55 -4.73 -13.50 -14.76
C ARG A 55 -4.31 -12.92 -16.13
N ALA A 56 -4.58 -11.66 -16.46
CA ALA A 56 -4.43 -11.18 -17.85
C ALA A 56 -3.08 -10.51 -18.23
N ARG A 57 -2.72 -10.70 -19.50
CA ARG A 57 -1.47 -10.49 -20.28
C ARG A 57 -0.64 -9.20 -20.12
N CYS A 58 -1.01 -8.19 -19.33
CA CYS A 58 -0.29 -6.90 -19.25
C CYS A 58 0.56 -6.72 -17.97
N ARG A 59 1.23 -7.79 -17.52
CA ARG A 59 1.48 -7.98 -16.07
C ARG A 59 2.78 -7.34 -15.52
N GLN A 60 3.92 -7.33 -16.24
CA GLN A 60 5.20 -6.98 -15.58
C GLN A 60 5.44 -5.48 -15.40
N LEU A 61 5.21 -4.68 -16.45
CA LEU A 61 5.36 -3.22 -16.38
C LEU A 61 4.37 -2.62 -15.36
N HIS A 62 3.14 -3.15 -15.33
CA HIS A 62 2.15 -2.77 -14.32
C HIS A 62 2.55 -3.17 -12.89
N ILE A 63 3.12 -4.36 -12.65
CA ILE A 63 3.55 -4.76 -11.30
C ILE A 63 4.70 -3.88 -10.79
N CYS A 64 5.70 -3.58 -11.62
CA CYS A 64 6.82 -2.75 -11.21
C CYS A 64 6.38 -1.32 -10.87
N ILE A 65 5.58 -0.70 -11.75
CA ILE A 65 5.03 0.64 -11.53
C ILE A 65 4.15 0.67 -10.28
N LEU A 66 3.27 -0.33 -10.13
CA LEU A 66 2.36 -0.40 -8.99
C LEU A 66 3.11 -0.65 -7.68
N SER A 67 4.15 -1.48 -7.69
CA SER A 67 5.02 -1.73 -6.52
C SER A 67 5.83 -0.49 -6.15
N TRP A 68 6.32 0.27 -7.14
CA TRP A 68 7.00 1.53 -6.92
C TRP A 68 6.05 2.57 -6.35
N LEU A 69 4.88 2.76 -6.96
CA LEU A 69 3.86 3.70 -6.52
C LEU A 69 3.38 3.39 -5.08
N TYR A 70 3.10 2.11 -4.80
CA TYR A 70 2.77 1.64 -3.46
C TYR A 70 3.85 2.00 -2.44
N SER A 71 5.11 1.69 -2.75
CA SER A 71 6.22 1.90 -1.81
C SER A 71 6.46 3.39 -1.57
N SER A 72 6.38 4.21 -2.62
CA SER A 72 6.51 5.66 -2.55
C SER A 72 5.39 6.30 -1.73
N LEU A 73 4.13 5.87 -1.91
CA LEU A 73 2.99 6.40 -1.17
C LEU A 73 3.03 6.04 0.31
N HIS A 74 3.35 4.79 0.65
CA HIS A 74 3.53 4.40 2.06
C HIS A 74 4.76 5.05 2.68
N GLY A 75 5.85 5.25 1.92
CA GLY A 75 7.00 6.06 2.35
C GLY A 75 6.62 7.51 2.65
N ALA A 76 5.84 8.14 1.77
CA ALA A 76 5.31 9.50 2.00
C ALA A 76 4.40 9.56 3.23
N THR A 77 3.60 8.51 3.47
CA THR A 77 2.75 8.39 4.67
C THR A 77 3.59 8.38 5.96
N ILE A 78 4.72 7.67 5.97
CA ILE A 78 5.68 7.70 7.09
C ILE A 78 6.23 9.10 7.30
N VAL A 79 6.68 9.77 6.24
CA VAL A 79 7.22 11.14 6.32
C VAL A 79 6.18 12.11 6.89
N LEU A 80 4.93 12.01 6.45
CA LEU A 80 3.82 12.81 6.96
C LEU A 80 3.51 12.52 8.43
N ALA A 81 3.55 11.25 8.84
CA ALA A 81 3.36 10.87 10.24
C ALA A 81 4.49 11.43 11.12
N LEU A 82 5.75 11.32 10.70
CA LEU A 82 6.90 11.89 11.40
C LEU A 82 6.83 13.42 11.47
N PHE A 83 6.42 14.07 10.38
CA PHE A 83 6.20 15.52 10.37
C PHE A 83 5.10 15.93 11.35
N SER A 84 4.00 15.18 11.39
CA SER A 84 2.90 15.38 12.35
C SER A 84 3.38 15.22 13.79
N ILE A 85 4.16 14.17 14.09
CA ILE A 85 4.78 13.94 15.41
C ILE A 85 5.70 15.11 15.78
N ARG A 86 6.54 15.57 14.86
CA ARG A 86 7.44 16.72 15.10
C ARG A 86 6.64 17.97 15.43
N HIS A 87 5.60 18.27 14.64
CA HIS A 87 4.77 19.45 14.87
C HIS A 87 4.02 19.36 16.21
N PHE A 88 3.58 18.15 16.55
CA PHE A 88 2.95 17.83 17.83
C PHE A 88 3.90 17.99 19.02
N LEU A 89 5.17 17.55 18.90
CA LEU A 89 6.15 17.65 19.97
C LEU A 89 6.70 19.08 20.14
N TYR A 90 6.62 19.91 19.10
CA TYR A 90 7.21 21.26 19.10
C TYR A 90 6.86 22.10 20.34
N PRO A 91 5.59 22.17 20.80
CA PRO A 91 5.23 22.88 22.04
C PRO A 91 5.91 22.33 23.29
N PHE A 92 6.17 21.02 23.37
CA PHE A 92 6.76 20.37 24.54
C PHE A 92 8.29 20.51 24.61
N VAL A 93 8.95 20.73 23.47
CA VAL A 93 10.38 21.07 23.42
C VAL A 93 10.64 22.58 23.33
N SER A 94 9.61 23.38 23.09
CA SER A 94 9.69 24.84 23.13
C SER A 94 9.56 25.36 24.57
N THR A 95 10.10 26.54 24.83
CA THR A 95 9.94 27.25 26.11
C THR A 95 8.54 27.82 26.33
N THR A 96 7.65 27.76 25.32
CA THR A 96 6.28 28.27 25.39
C THR A 96 5.30 27.20 25.87
N SER A 97 4.34 27.58 26.71
CA SER A 97 3.35 26.64 27.24
C SER A 97 2.47 26.06 26.12
N PHE A 98 1.99 24.82 26.30
CA PHE A 98 1.07 24.18 25.35
C PHE A 98 -0.19 25.03 25.14
N GLN A 99 -0.68 25.67 26.21
CA GLN A 99 -1.88 26.50 26.18
C GLN A 99 -1.69 27.74 25.29
N ASP A 100 -0.51 28.36 25.34
CA ASP A 100 -0.17 29.50 24.48
C ASP A 100 -0.02 29.05 23.01
N ASN A 101 0.66 27.92 22.77
CA ASN A 101 0.78 27.36 21.42
C ASN A 101 -0.58 26.95 20.82
N CYS A 102 -1.48 26.38 21.63
CA CYS A 102 -2.84 26.04 21.21
C CYS A 102 -3.68 27.29 20.87
N ARG A 103 -3.50 28.37 21.63
CA ARG A 103 -4.16 29.66 21.37
C ARG A 103 -3.59 30.41 20.17
N LEU A 104 -2.31 30.21 19.87
CA LEU A 104 -1.61 30.85 18.73
C LEU A 104 -1.76 30.05 17.43
N SER A 105 -1.94 28.73 17.53
CA SER A 105 -2.08 27.85 16.37
C SER A 105 -3.48 27.95 15.76
N LYS A 106 -3.60 28.80 14.73
CA LYS A 106 -4.82 28.93 13.92
C LYS A 106 -5.26 27.58 13.33
N SER A 107 -4.32 26.69 13.02
CA SER A 107 -4.60 25.34 12.49
C SER A 107 -5.22 24.41 13.53
N LEU A 108 -4.73 24.39 14.78
CA LEU A 108 -5.36 23.62 15.84
C LEU A 108 -6.80 24.10 16.07
N GLN A 109 -7.00 25.43 16.14
CA GLN A 109 -8.33 26.00 16.36
C GLN A 109 -9.33 25.72 15.23
N THR A 110 -8.86 25.67 13.97
CA THR A 110 -9.75 25.40 12.82
C THR A 110 -10.02 23.92 12.58
N ASN A 111 -9.13 23.02 12.98
CA ASN A 111 -9.29 21.58 12.77
C ASN A 111 -9.90 20.87 13.98
N ALA A 112 -9.66 21.38 15.19
CA ALA A 112 -10.25 20.89 16.43
C ALA A 112 -11.40 21.79 16.91
N ALA A 113 -12.12 22.41 15.97
CA ALA A 113 -13.24 23.27 16.27
C ALA A 113 -14.24 22.55 17.20
N GLY A 114 -14.44 23.09 18.41
CA GLY A 114 -15.28 22.50 19.45
C GLY A 114 -14.54 21.82 20.61
N LEU A 115 -13.21 21.66 20.53
CA LEU A 115 -12.39 21.18 21.66
C LEU A 115 -11.68 22.35 22.36
N SER A 116 -11.69 22.35 23.69
CA SER A 116 -10.91 23.32 24.46
C SER A 116 -9.42 22.94 24.45
N CYS A 117 -8.51 23.90 24.63
CA CYS A 117 -7.07 23.60 24.71
C CYS A 117 -6.69 22.56 25.79
N PRO A 118 -7.32 22.56 26.99
CA PRO A 118 -7.15 21.47 27.96
C PRO A 118 -7.56 20.09 27.42
N ASP A 119 -8.69 20.00 26.71
CA ASP A 119 -9.14 18.73 26.12
C ASP A 119 -8.14 18.25 25.05
N LEU A 120 -7.69 19.16 24.18
CA LEU A 120 -6.65 18.90 23.19
C LEU A 120 -5.33 18.42 23.82
N GLN A 121 -4.97 18.94 24.99
CA GLN A 121 -3.81 18.49 25.75
C GLN A 121 -3.97 17.06 26.28
N ALA A 122 -5.17 16.68 26.73
CA ALA A 122 -5.46 15.31 27.16
C ALA A 122 -5.46 14.33 25.97
N TYR A 123 -6.01 14.73 24.82
CA TYR A 123 -5.95 13.95 23.57
C TYR A 123 -4.55 13.87 22.97
N ALA A 124 -3.64 14.72 23.43
CA ALA A 124 -2.30 14.83 22.88
C ALA A 124 -1.52 13.52 23.07
N ALA A 125 -1.54 12.95 24.28
CA ALA A 125 -0.79 11.73 24.61
C ALA A 125 -1.29 10.52 23.80
N THR A 126 -2.60 10.33 23.69
CA THR A 126 -3.19 9.24 22.91
C THR A 126 -2.90 9.41 21.42
N SER A 127 -2.95 10.64 20.92
CA SER A 127 -2.62 10.96 19.53
C SER A 127 -1.17 10.66 19.18
N LEU A 128 -0.23 10.93 20.09
CA LEU A 128 1.18 10.59 19.91
C LEU A 128 1.40 9.08 19.84
N VAL A 129 0.74 8.31 20.72
CA VAL A 129 0.79 6.84 20.71
C VAL A 129 0.24 6.30 19.38
N LEU A 130 -0.90 6.83 18.92
CA LEU A 130 -1.53 6.43 17.66
C LEU A 130 -0.65 6.76 16.45
N LEU A 131 -0.07 7.96 16.38
CA LEU A 131 0.85 8.34 15.29
C LEU A 131 2.11 7.48 15.29
N THR A 132 2.64 7.15 16.46
CA THR A 132 3.81 6.25 16.58
C THR A 132 3.46 4.84 16.10
N ALA A 133 2.28 4.33 16.49
CA ALA A 133 1.75 3.07 15.99
C ALA A 133 1.52 3.11 14.47
N SER A 134 1.09 4.24 13.91
CA SER A 134 0.93 4.42 12.46
C SER A 134 2.25 4.29 11.71
N VAL A 135 3.35 4.84 12.24
CA VAL A 135 4.69 4.66 11.64
C VAL A 135 5.08 3.18 11.62
N ALA A 136 4.88 2.46 12.74
CA ALA A 136 5.17 1.03 12.82
C ALA A 136 4.30 0.21 11.86
N LEU A 137 3.00 0.52 11.77
CA LEU A 137 2.07 -0.13 10.83
C LEU A 137 2.44 0.17 9.38
N SER A 138 2.83 1.41 9.04
CA SER A 138 3.32 1.76 7.70
C SER A 138 4.55 0.94 7.31
N ALA A 139 5.51 0.77 8.23
CA ALA A 139 6.67 -0.08 8.00
C ALA A 139 6.27 -1.55 7.79
N PHE A 140 5.34 -2.05 8.60
CA PHE A 140 4.79 -3.41 8.44
C PHE A 140 4.10 -3.60 7.08
N VAL A 141 3.30 -2.62 6.66
CA VAL A 141 2.62 -2.60 5.36
C VAL A 141 3.63 -2.56 4.20
N LEU A 142 4.71 -1.80 4.30
CA LEU A 142 5.81 -1.84 3.32
C LEU A 142 6.44 -3.23 3.21
N VAL A 143 6.71 -3.89 4.34
CA VAL A 143 7.25 -5.26 4.37
C VAL A 143 6.28 -6.25 3.70
N LEU A 144 4.98 -6.15 3.99
CA LEU A 144 3.96 -6.97 3.33
C LEU A 144 3.94 -6.73 1.82
N GLY A 145 3.94 -5.46 1.39
CA GLY A 145 3.98 -5.09 -0.03
C GLY A 145 5.21 -5.64 -0.73
N HIS A 146 6.39 -5.57 -0.12
CA HIS A 146 7.60 -6.16 -0.67
C HIS A 146 7.48 -7.68 -0.85
N ARG A 147 6.90 -8.39 0.13
CA ARG A 147 6.67 -9.85 0.04
C ARG A 147 5.68 -10.20 -1.07
N ILE A 148 4.59 -9.44 -1.21
CA ILE A 148 3.59 -9.63 -2.27
C ILE A 148 4.22 -9.35 -3.64
N SER A 149 4.97 -8.25 -3.79
CA SER A 149 5.68 -7.89 -5.02
C SER A 149 6.64 -9.00 -5.46
N LYS A 150 7.44 -9.53 -4.53
CA LYS A 150 8.36 -10.64 -4.78
C LYS A 150 7.60 -11.87 -5.27
N LYS A 151 6.51 -12.27 -4.60
CA LYS A 151 5.67 -13.41 -5.01
C LYS A 151 5.11 -13.22 -6.43
N GLN A 152 4.57 -12.04 -6.72
CA GLN A 152 4.03 -11.71 -8.04
C GLN A 152 5.12 -11.74 -9.13
N SER A 153 6.33 -11.25 -8.84
CA SER A 153 7.46 -11.28 -9.77
C SER A 153 7.93 -12.70 -10.11
N ILE A 154 7.87 -13.63 -9.15
CA ILE A 154 8.23 -15.04 -9.34
C ILE A 154 7.18 -15.73 -10.19
N GLU A 155 5.90 -15.57 -9.85
CA GLU A 155 4.78 -16.12 -10.62
C GLU A 155 4.78 -15.61 -12.06
N TYR A 156 5.04 -14.32 -12.26
CA TYR A 156 5.20 -13.77 -13.60
C TYR A 156 6.33 -14.44 -14.38
N ARG A 157 7.52 -14.59 -13.79
CA ARG A 157 8.65 -15.26 -14.43
C ARG A 157 8.35 -16.71 -14.79
N ARG A 158 7.60 -17.43 -13.95
CA ARG A 158 7.15 -18.81 -14.23
C ARG A 158 6.21 -18.84 -15.45
N VAL A 159 5.18 -18.01 -15.45
CA VAL A 159 4.20 -17.95 -16.55
C VAL A 159 4.86 -17.50 -17.86
N LYS A 160 5.79 -16.53 -17.82
CA LYS A 160 6.53 -16.10 -19.01
C LYS A 160 7.34 -17.24 -19.63
N LYS A 161 8.09 -17.99 -18.81
CA LYS A 161 8.85 -19.18 -19.28
C LYS A 161 7.95 -20.24 -19.89
N GLU A 162 6.77 -20.48 -19.31
CA GLU A 162 5.82 -21.45 -19.83
C GLU A 162 5.26 -21.02 -21.20
N ILE A 163 4.93 -19.73 -21.35
CA ILE A 163 4.48 -19.17 -22.64
C ILE A 163 5.59 -19.26 -23.69
N GLU A 164 6.83 -18.91 -23.34
CA GLU A 164 7.99 -19.02 -24.25
C GLU A 164 8.23 -20.46 -24.70
N ARG A 165 8.08 -21.45 -23.79
CA ARG A 165 8.16 -22.87 -24.13
C ARG A 165 7.06 -23.32 -25.09
N HIS A 166 5.81 -22.92 -24.84
CA HIS A 166 4.70 -23.25 -25.74
C HIS A 166 4.83 -22.58 -27.10
N GLN A 167 5.34 -21.34 -27.16
CA GLN A 167 5.62 -20.68 -28.43
C GLN A 167 6.74 -21.38 -29.21
N HIS A 168 7.80 -21.82 -28.53
CA HIS A 168 8.90 -22.56 -29.15
C HIS A 168 8.47 -23.94 -29.69
N ASN A 169 7.64 -24.67 -28.94
CA ASN A 169 7.06 -25.94 -29.40
C ASN A 169 6.13 -25.77 -30.60
N ASN A 170 5.45 -24.61 -30.73
CA ASN A 170 4.58 -24.32 -31.87
C ASN A 170 5.33 -23.76 -33.10
N THR A 171 6.60 -23.35 -32.96
CA THR A 171 7.43 -22.82 -34.07
C THR A 171 8.54 -23.76 -34.52
N THR A 172 8.73 -24.90 -33.85
CA THR A 172 9.59 -25.97 -34.35
C THR A 172 8.74 -26.89 -35.22
N PRO A 173 8.90 -26.93 -36.57
CA PRO A 173 8.21 -27.91 -37.37
C PRO A 173 8.70 -29.29 -36.90
N SER A 174 7.77 -30.17 -36.55
CA SER A 174 8.06 -31.58 -36.32
C SER A 174 8.56 -32.18 -37.63
N SER A 175 9.87 -32.09 -37.86
CA SER A 175 10.58 -32.80 -38.92
C SER A 175 10.80 -34.24 -38.45
N THR A 176 9.71 -34.98 -38.39
CA THR A 176 9.72 -36.43 -38.54
C THR A 176 8.88 -36.74 -39.76
N SER A 177 9.56 -36.79 -40.89
CA SER A 177 9.11 -37.49 -42.08
C SER A 177 9.19 -38.99 -41.79
N SER A 178 8.07 -39.69 -41.93
CA SER A 178 8.00 -40.98 -42.61
C SER A 178 6.54 -41.26 -42.94
N SER A 179 6.28 -41.27 -44.24
CA SER A 179 5.14 -41.85 -44.92
C SER A 179 4.75 -43.20 -44.32
N ASP A 180 3.44 -43.44 -44.18
CA ASP A 180 2.74 -44.71 -44.40
C ASP A 180 1.24 -44.41 -44.22
N GLU A 181 0.56 -44.01 -45.30
CA GLU A 181 -0.32 -44.89 -46.07
C GLU A 181 -1.51 -45.47 -45.28
N SER A 182 -2.70 -45.01 -45.67
CA SER A 182 -3.90 -45.84 -45.84
C SER A 182 -4.28 -46.84 -44.72
N MET A 183 -5.08 -46.40 -43.77
CA MET A 183 -6.13 -47.27 -43.18
C MET A 183 -7.43 -46.50 -42.94
N LEU A 184 -8.01 -46.06 -44.05
CA LEU A 184 -9.41 -45.71 -44.19
C LEU A 184 -10.12 -46.91 -44.82
N ILE A 185 -10.22 -48.04 -44.11
CA ILE A 185 -11.08 -49.17 -44.48
C ILE A 185 -11.67 -49.78 -43.20
N GLN A 186 -12.94 -49.44 -42.94
CA GLN A 186 -14.05 -50.38 -42.71
C GLN A 186 -13.80 -51.60 -41.79
N GLN A 187 -14.49 -51.65 -40.63
CA GLN A 187 -15.22 -52.84 -40.15
C GLN A 187 -16.00 -52.59 -38.83
N HIS A 188 -17.32 -52.83 -38.92
CA HIS A 188 -18.29 -53.33 -37.93
C HIS A 188 -18.32 -52.84 -36.47
N ALA A 189 -19.40 -52.15 -36.09
CA ALA A 189 -20.62 -52.79 -35.56
C ALA A 189 -21.81 -51.82 -35.66
#